data_AF-A0A4R8WZM5-F1
#
_entry.id   AF-A0A4R8WZM5-F1
#
_cell.length_a   1.000
_cell.length_b   1.000
_cell.length_c   1.000
_cell.angle_alpha   90.00
_cell.angle_beta   90.00
_cell.angle_gamma   90.00
#
_symmetry.space_group_name_H-M   'P 1'
#
loop_
_entity.id
_entity.type
_entity.pdbx_description
1 polymer ?
#
loop_
_entity_poly.entity_id
_entity_poly.type
_entity_poly.pdbx_seq_one_letter_code
_entity_poly.pdbx_strand_id
1 'polypeptide(L)'
;MPLWSGCDRVCRFRPAGTGAGCGGSARAARQLPRSVTIRPETPVPLICGLRAWVLKRWGPRNTKGFLRLSDECIHGLEGGLCALCFPKAAPEITAVAPAPRASRAKASRAPSLRSSPSPRTVTLGAPKPVGSVKVAATARAVADSVGEQRIYHLTHIRNLAGILESGALLADTSEAWTTRPAVDISSAPNRDTRRTVLVAGDGSASVAGYVPFFLSPNARLWDGLLTGTADPRLSADAHTAEIFDFVILVSTVKKLRDAHVAAAVEEEAEAVAAVVVTDGDAAGTLTRIGATPESCDSLLRRLRADAESDAILRAELLVAETFPFDLVTLVGVANDKVRDEVRGILATSAHRPKVAVYPPWFHAAEAATAL
;
A
#
# COMPACT_ATOMS: atom_id res chain seq x y z
N MET A 1 -36.86 -59.70 33.61
CA MET A 1 -37.66 -60.32 32.53
C MET A 1 -37.21 -59.72 31.20
N PRO A 2 -36.64 -60.53 30.30
CA PRO A 2 -35.96 -60.13 29.06
C PRO A 2 -36.79 -60.52 27.79
N LEU A 3 -36.11 -60.64 26.63
CA LEU A 3 -36.51 -61.21 25.31
C LEU A 3 -36.80 -60.10 24.27
N TRP A 4 -36.27 -60.05 23.04
CA TRP A 4 -35.51 -60.98 22.17
C TRP A 4 -34.84 -60.15 21.03
N SER A 5 -33.62 -60.50 20.59
CA SER A 5 -33.28 -61.17 19.30
C SER A 5 -33.69 -60.35 18.05
N GLY A 6 -32.83 -59.92 17.11
CA GLY A 6 -31.64 -60.53 16.52
C GLY A 6 -31.88 -60.68 15.00
N CYS A 7 -31.06 -60.06 14.14
CA CYS A 7 -30.78 -60.62 12.80
C CYS A 7 -29.63 -59.88 12.09
N ASP A 8 -28.56 -60.63 11.84
CA ASP A 8 -27.46 -60.37 10.93
C ASP A 8 -27.91 -60.23 9.47
N ARG A 9 -27.20 -59.39 8.68
CA ARG A 9 -26.79 -59.82 7.33
C ARG A 9 -25.47 -59.23 6.88
N VAL A 10 -24.47 -60.10 6.91
CA VAL A 10 -23.16 -60.03 6.28
C VAL A 10 -23.32 -60.10 4.75
N CYS A 11 -22.65 -59.21 4.01
CA CYS A 11 -22.29 -59.44 2.61
C CYS A 11 -20.75 -59.42 2.48
N ARG A 12 -20.14 -60.60 2.59
CA ARG A 12 -18.82 -60.89 2.03
C ARG A 12 -19.04 -61.63 0.71
N PHE A 13 -18.43 -61.17 -0.37
CA PHE A 13 -18.11 -62.02 -1.51
C PHE A 13 -16.58 -62.04 -1.69
N ARG A 14 -16.04 -63.25 -1.75
CA ARG A 14 -14.62 -63.61 -1.85
C ARG A 14 -14.20 -63.70 -3.34
N PRO A 15 -12.89 -63.71 -3.63
CA PRO A 15 -12.31 -63.64 -4.98
C PRO A 15 -11.88 -65.02 -5.53
N ALA A 16 -11.70 -65.09 -6.85
CA ALA A 16 -10.91 -66.08 -7.61
C ALA A 16 -10.74 -65.50 -9.04
N GLY A 17 -9.65 -65.63 -9.78
CA GLY A 17 -8.38 -66.33 -9.61
C GLY A 17 -7.53 -66.12 -10.87
N THR A 18 -6.22 -66.08 -10.66
CA THR A 18 -5.07 -66.40 -11.55
C THR A 18 -5.29 -66.81 -13.01
N GLY A 19 -4.47 -66.23 -13.90
CA GLY A 19 -4.12 -66.78 -15.21
C GLY A 19 -2.90 -66.07 -15.81
N ALA A 20 -1.81 -66.81 -16.00
CA ALA A 20 -0.49 -66.38 -16.48
C ALA A 20 -0.36 -66.47 -18.02
N GLY A 21 0.67 -65.81 -18.58
CA GLY A 21 1.22 -66.04 -19.92
C GLY A 21 1.50 -64.73 -20.68
N CYS A 22 2.73 -64.19 -20.67
CA CYS A 22 3.88 -64.52 -21.53
C CYS A 22 3.71 -64.18 -23.03
N GLY A 23 4.51 -63.20 -23.48
CA GLY A 23 5.18 -63.24 -24.78
C GLY A 23 4.72 -62.24 -25.84
N GLY A 24 5.67 -61.49 -26.41
CA GLY A 24 5.55 -60.99 -27.79
C GLY A 24 5.92 -59.52 -28.02
N SER A 25 7.22 -59.27 -28.20
CA SER A 25 7.77 -58.07 -28.84
C SER A 25 7.40 -58.00 -30.32
N ALA A 26 6.98 -56.83 -30.82
CA ALA A 26 7.18 -56.45 -32.22
C ALA A 26 7.11 -54.93 -32.42
N ARG A 27 8.18 -54.40 -33.04
CA ARG A 27 8.33 -53.03 -33.55
C ARG A 27 7.47 -52.80 -34.80
N ALA A 28 6.87 -51.61 -34.93
CA ALA A 28 6.65 -50.88 -36.19
C ALA A 28 6.29 -49.43 -35.81
N ALA A 29 7.18 -48.43 -35.88
CA ALA A 29 7.68 -47.74 -37.06
C ALA A 29 6.60 -47.10 -37.95
N ARG A 30 6.60 -45.76 -37.93
CA ARG A 30 6.12 -44.79 -38.93
C ARG A 30 4.61 -44.55 -39.02
N GLN A 31 4.17 -43.33 -38.67
CA GLN A 31 3.89 -42.27 -39.66
C GLN A 31 3.57 -40.94 -38.97
N LEU A 32 4.37 -39.92 -39.32
CA LEU A 32 4.16 -38.51 -39.01
C LEU A 32 3.06 -37.94 -39.93
N PRO A 33 2.10 -37.15 -39.45
CA PRO A 33 1.35 -36.27 -40.31
C PRO A 33 2.12 -34.96 -40.56
N ARG A 34 2.43 -34.83 -41.85
CA ARG A 34 2.79 -33.67 -42.68
C ARG A 34 2.67 -32.27 -42.07
N SER A 35 3.79 -31.58 -42.19
CA SER A 35 4.01 -30.13 -42.24
C SER A 35 2.90 -29.34 -42.95
N VAL A 36 2.32 -28.37 -42.25
CA VAL A 36 1.62 -27.23 -42.86
C VAL A 36 2.61 -26.09 -42.98
N THR A 37 2.94 -25.74 -44.22
CA THR A 37 3.76 -24.58 -44.59
C THR A 37 2.85 -23.37 -44.63
N ILE A 38 3.05 -22.40 -43.73
CA ILE A 38 2.52 -21.04 -43.89
C ILE A 38 3.73 -20.12 -44.02
N ARG A 39 3.91 -19.55 -45.21
CA ARG A 39 4.82 -18.43 -45.46
C ARG A 39 4.08 -17.10 -45.25
N PRO A 40 4.83 -16.02 -44.98
CA PRO A 40 4.33 -14.84 -44.29
C PRO A 40 3.86 -13.76 -45.26
N GLU A 41 2.76 -13.07 -44.95
CA GLU A 41 2.45 -11.79 -45.58
C GLU A 41 2.01 -10.78 -44.52
N THR A 42 2.91 -9.84 -44.26
CA THR A 42 2.61 -8.50 -43.73
C THR A 42 2.03 -7.64 -44.85
N PRO A 43 1.12 -6.72 -44.50
CA PRO A 43 1.28 -5.36 -44.99
C PRO A 43 1.19 -4.33 -43.86
N VAL A 44 2.21 -3.49 -43.82
CA VAL A 44 2.29 -2.19 -43.15
C VAL A 44 1.36 -1.21 -43.86
N PRO A 45 0.69 -0.29 -43.12
CA PRO A 45 0.49 1.05 -43.64
C PRO A 45 1.27 2.08 -42.82
N LEU A 46 2.22 2.70 -43.51
CA LEU A 46 2.84 3.96 -43.16
C LEU A 46 1.77 5.06 -43.28
N ILE A 47 1.45 5.74 -42.19
CA ILE A 47 0.93 7.11 -42.26
C ILE A 47 1.95 8.03 -41.63
N CYS A 48 2.49 8.85 -42.53
CA CYS A 48 3.43 9.92 -42.33
C CYS A 48 2.75 11.13 -41.70
N GLY A 49 3.43 11.73 -40.73
CA GLY A 49 3.43 13.18 -40.56
C GLY A 49 2.67 13.71 -39.36
N LEU A 50 3.39 14.02 -38.27
CA LEU A 50 3.33 15.36 -37.67
C LEU A 50 4.58 15.63 -36.84
N ARG A 51 5.01 16.88 -36.96
CA ARG A 51 6.38 17.35 -36.78
C ARG A 51 6.74 17.51 -35.31
N ALA A 52 8.01 17.23 -35.02
CA ALA A 52 8.72 17.82 -33.89
C ALA A 52 8.55 19.35 -33.94
N TRP A 53 8.00 19.94 -32.88
CA TRP A 53 8.20 21.32 -32.41
C TRP A 53 7.13 21.64 -31.34
N VAL A 54 7.36 21.29 -30.06
CA VAL A 54 7.05 22.13 -28.88
C VAL A 54 7.88 21.58 -27.70
N LEU A 55 9.21 21.76 -27.76
CA LEU A 55 10.09 21.62 -26.60
C LEU A 55 10.73 22.99 -26.36
N LYS A 56 10.12 23.79 -25.47
CA LYS A 56 10.68 24.93 -24.72
C LYS A 56 9.53 25.79 -24.22
N ARG A 57 9.19 25.71 -22.93
CA ARG A 57 8.93 26.91 -22.10
C ARG A 57 8.69 26.61 -20.62
N TRP A 58 9.62 25.97 -19.92
CA TRP A 58 9.60 26.02 -18.45
C TRP A 58 11.00 26.40 -17.96
N GLY A 59 11.22 27.71 -17.81
CA GLY A 59 12.32 28.24 -17.02
C GLY A 59 12.08 28.01 -15.52
N PRO A 60 13.11 28.18 -14.67
CA PRO A 60 13.04 27.85 -13.26
C PRO A 60 12.05 28.76 -12.55
N ARG A 61 10.90 28.21 -12.16
CA ARG A 61 9.98 28.88 -11.24
C ARG A 61 10.53 28.72 -9.84
N ASN A 62 11.08 29.84 -9.38
CA ASN A 62 11.38 30.21 -8.01
C ASN A 62 10.25 29.73 -7.06
N THR A 63 10.46 28.63 -6.35
CA THR A 63 9.54 28.13 -5.31
C THR A 63 9.80 28.89 -4.01
N LYS A 64 9.30 30.13 -3.95
CA LYS A 64 9.05 30.78 -2.66
C LYS A 64 7.70 30.31 -2.14
N GLY A 65 7.75 29.60 -1.02
CA GLY A 65 6.69 29.57 -0.01
C GLY A 65 5.45 28.75 -0.36
N PHE A 66 5.49 27.46 -0.04
CA PHE A 66 4.31 26.78 0.48
C PHE A 66 4.77 25.86 1.61
N LEU A 67 4.92 26.44 2.79
CA LEU A 67 5.21 25.70 4.02
C LEU A 67 3.91 25.59 4.82
N ARG A 68 3.61 24.35 5.22
CA ARG A 68 2.60 23.86 6.17
C ARG A 68 1.17 23.63 5.65
N LEU A 69 0.82 22.36 5.42
CA LEU A 69 0.17 21.49 6.40
C LEU A 69 0.42 20.02 5.95
N SER A 70 1.01 19.22 6.84
CA SER A 70 1.59 17.87 6.64
C SER A 70 2.85 17.84 5.78
N ASP A 71 4.01 17.55 6.37
CA ASP A 71 5.29 17.32 5.65
C ASP A 71 5.27 16.01 4.84
N GLU A 72 4.10 15.40 4.64
CA GLU A 72 3.91 14.11 3.98
C GLU A 72 3.60 14.30 2.48
N CYS A 73 4.34 13.61 1.62
CA CYS A 73 4.12 13.67 0.18
C CYS A 73 2.86 12.87 -0.24
N ILE A 74 2.45 12.99 -1.51
CA ILE A 74 1.31 12.23 -2.09
C ILE A 74 1.45 10.70 -1.98
N HIS A 75 2.66 10.20 -1.73
CA HIS A 75 2.94 8.78 -1.52
C HIS A 75 2.92 8.35 -0.05
N GLY A 76 2.62 9.27 0.88
CA GLY A 76 2.54 8.98 2.32
C GLY A 76 3.90 8.94 3.03
N LEU A 77 4.82 9.80 2.57
CA LEU A 77 6.21 9.81 3.03
C LEU A 77 6.52 11.20 3.58
N GLU A 78 6.92 11.30 4.84
CA GLU A 78 7.24 12.56 5.51
C GLU A 78 8.54 13.20 4.99
N GLY A 79 8.65 14.51 5.18
CA GLY A 79 9.90 15.25 5.32
C GLY A 79 10.93 15.14 4.21
N GLY A 80 10.54 15.25 2.93
CA GLY A 80 11.55 15.26 1.86
C GLY A 80 12.14 13.88 1.52
N LEU A 81 11.66 12.81 2.16
CA LEU A 81 12.24 11.47 2.09
C LEU A 81 11.80 10.67 0.86
N CYS A 82 10.78 11.16 0.14
CA CYS A 82 10.41 10.58 -1.14
C CYS A 82 11.40 11.03 -2.22
N ALA A 83 12.34 10.16 -2.62
CA ALA A 83 13.30 10.46 -3.71
C ALA A 83 12.64 10.78 -5.07
N LEU A 84 11.34 10.52 -5.23
CA LEU A 84 10.58 10.92 -6.42
C LEU A 84 9.94 12.32 -6.29
N CYS A 85 9.40 12.68 -5.11
CA CYS A 85 8.88 14.02 -4.87
C CYS A 85 10.01 15.03 -4.59
N PHE A 86 11.14 14.52 -4.09
CA PHE A 86 12.34 15.24 -3.70
C PHE A 86 13.58 14.53 -4.27
N PRO A 87 13.77 14.56 -5.61
CA PRO A 87 14.96 14.00 -6.21
C PRO A 87 16.20 14.68 -5.65
N LYS A 88 17.19 13.88 -5.21
CA LYS A 88 18.49 14.42 -4.76
C LYS A 88 19.05 15.29 -5.89
N ALA A 89 19.49 16.50 -5.55
CA ALA A 89 20.17 17.37 -6.49
C ALA A 89 21.31 16.58 -7.15
N ALA A 90 21.33 16.54 -8.48
CA ALA A 90 22.42 15.91 -9.21
C ALA A 90 23.74 16.51 -8.71
N PRO A 91 24.76 15.69 -8.42
CA PRO A 91 26.03 16.21 -7.93
C PRO A 91 26.56 17.21 -8.95
N GLU A 92 26.79 18.44 -8.50
CA GLU A 92 27.35 19.50 -9.31
C GLU A 92 28.78 19.09 -9.64
N ILE A 93 29.00 18.59 -10.86
CA ILE A 93 30.33 18.31 -11.38
C ILE A 93 31.00 19.67 -11.49
N THR A 94 31.76 20.02 -10.46
CA THR A 94 32.60 21.20 -10.44
C THR A 94 33.71 20.96 -11.44
N ALA A 95 33.56 21.51 -12.63
CA ALA A 95 34.64 21.61 -13.60
C ALA A 95 35.77 22.41 -12.95
N VAL A 96 36.91 21.77 -12.72
CA VAL A 96 38.12 22.41 -12.21
C VAL A 96 38.61 23.39 -13.27
N ALA A 97 38.41 24.69 -13.04
CA ALA A 97 39.01 25.75 -13.84
C ALA A 97 40.45 26.01 -13.36
N PRO A 98 41.42 26.23 -14.27
CA PRO A 98 42.79 26.53 -13.87
C PRO A 98 42.91 27.95 -13.32
N ALA A 99 43.75 28.10 -12.29
CA ALA A 99 43.89 29.31 -11.50
C ALA A 99 44.45 30.52 -12.28
N PRO A 100 43.93 31.74 -12.07
CA PRO A 100 44.61 32.97 -12.44
C PRO A 100 45.29 33.64 -11.23
N ARG A 101 46.51 34.14 -11.48
CA ARG A 101 47.35 34.92 -10.57
C ARG A 101 46.72 36.28 -10.20
N ALA A 102 47.07 36.74 -9.01
CA ALA A 102 46.65 38.00 -8.39
C ALA A 102 47.12 39.28 -9.11
N SER A 103 46.32 40.35 -9.01
CA SER A 103 46.82 41.73 -8.83
C SER A 103 45.75 42.67 -8.25
N ARG A 104 46.22 43.81 -7.74
CA ARG A 104 45.70 44.66 -6.67
C ARG A 104 45.00 45.93 -7.19
N ALA A 105 44.14 46.48 -6.33
CA ALA A 105 43.26 47.65 -6.43
C ALA A 105 43.75 48.94 -7.14
N LYS A 106 42.79 49.74 -7.66
CA LYS A 106 42.59 51.17 -7.31
C LYS A 106 41.27 51.76 -7.85
N ALA A 107 40.74 52.72 -7.09
CA ALA A 107 39.54 53.52 -7.34
C ALA A 107 39.83 54.79 -8.16
N SER A 108 38.81 55.33 -8.84
CA SER A 108 38.19 56.66 -8.61
C SER A 108 37.61 57.36 -9.86
N ARG A 109 36.32 57.70 -9.73
CA ARG A 109 35.63 58.98 -10.03
C ARG A 109 35.21 59.38 -11.48
N ALA A 110 33.98 59.93 -11.48
CA ALA A 110 33.02 60.40 -12.50
C ALA A 110 33.39 61.80 -13.11
N PRO A 111 32.53 62.65 -13.77
CA PRO A 111 31.04 62.68 -13.81
C PRO A 111 30.34 63.29 -15.08
N SER A 112 29.03 63.59 -14.93
CA SER A 112 28.26 64.78 -15.43
C SER A 112 27.19 64.50 -16.53
N LEU A 113 25.98 65.10 -16.61
CA LEU A 113 25.42 66.41 -16.19
C LEU A 113 23.85 66.41 -16.08
N ARG A 114 23.32 67.29 -15.18
CA ARG A 114 22.13 68.20 -15.26
C ARG A 114 20.68 67.63 -15.25
N SER A 115 19.67 68.20 -14.55
CA SER A 115 19.39 69.56 -14.04
C SER A 115 18.36 69.57 -12.85
N SER A 116 18.37 70.65 -12.04
CA SER A 116 17.38 71.06 -10.98
C SER A 116 16.51 72.26 -11.50
N PRO A 117 15.64 73.03 -10.74
CA PRO A 117 15.33 73.07 -9.27
C PRO A 117 13.87 73.45 -8.76
N SER A 118 13.55 73.08 -7.48
CA SER A 118 12.76 73.76 -6.36
C SER A 118 11.31 74.35 -6.51
N PRO A 119 10.56 74.73 -5.41
CA PRO A 119 10.52 74.28 -3.98
C PRO A 119 9.10 74.27 -3.26
N ARG A 120 9.07 73.84 -1.96
CA ARG A 120 8.05 74.02 -0.85
C ARG A 120 6.70 73.26 -0.99
N THR A 121 6.01 72.73 0.04
CA THR A 121 5.71 73.20 1.41
C THR A 121 5.15 72.05 2.28
N VAL A 122 5.33 72.10 3.61
CA VAL A 122 4.73 71.21 4.62
C VAL A 122 3.30 71.65 4.95
N THR A 123 2.33 70.73 5.01
CA THR A 123 1.07 70.90 5.76
C THR A 123 0.64 69.60 6.43
N LEU A 124 0.26 69.70 7.70
CA LEU A 124 -0.36 68.68 8.54
C LEU A 124 -1.88 68.67 8.30
N GLY A 125 -2.51 67.48 8.30
CA GLY A 125 -3.97 67.36 8.28
C GLY A 125 -4.51 65.92 8.32
N ALA A 126 -4.84 65.48 9.54
CA ALA A 126 -5.94 64.61 10.03
C ALA A 126 -6.53 63.42 9.20
N PRO A 127 -7.10 62.39 9.88
CA PRO A 127 -7.22 61.02 9.37
C PRO A 127 -8.52 60.76 8.59
N LYS A 128 -8.49 59.76 7.70
CA LYS A 128 -9.65 59.23 6.96
C LYS A 128 -9.90 57.73 7.30
N PRO A 129 -11.14 57.26 7.16
CA PRO A 129 -11.78 56.36 8.11
C PRO A 129 -11.49 54.87 7.89
N VAL A 130 -11.71 54.14 8.98
CA VAL A 130 -11.73 52.68 9.10
C VAL A 130 -12.66 52.08 8.05
N GLY A 131 -12.06 51.47 7.02
CA GLY A 131 -12.75 50.59 6.09
C GLY A 131 -13.06 49.28 6.79
N SER A 132 -14.35 48.97 6.91
CA SER A 132 -14.92 47.73 7.42
C SER A 132 -14.15 46.50 6.92
N VAL A 133 -13.55 45.75 7.86
CA VAL A 133 -13.07 44.40 7.62
C VAL A 133 -14.28 43.55 7.24
N LYS A 134 -14.43 43.26 5.95
CA LYS A 134 -15.25 42.11 5.53
C LYS A 134 -14.52 40.89 6.09
N VAL A 135 -15.09 40.31 7.14
CA VAL A 135 -14.75 38.97 7.60
C VAL A 135 -14.99 38.06 6.40
N ALA A 136 -13.92 37.75 5.69
CA ALA A 136 -13.93 36.77 4.64
C ALA A 136 -14.34 35.46 5.30
N ALA A 137 -15.47 34.95 4.83
CA ALA A 137 -16.09 33.72 5.25
C ALA A 137 -15.05 32.63 5.48
N THR A 138 -15.11 32.07 6.69
CA THR A 138 -14.86 30.66 7.01
C THR A 138 -13.93 29.94 6.06
N ALA A 139 -12.71 29.66 6.55
CA ALA A 139 -11.90 28.56 6.07
C ALA A 139 -12.82 27.35 5.88
N ARG A 140 -13.09 27.02 4.62
CA ARG A 140 -13.77 25.79 4.24
C ARG A 140 -12.90 24.69 4.81
N ALA A 141 -13.35 24.07 5.90
CA ALA A 141 -12.73 22.86 6.43
C ALA A 141 -12.42 21.98 5.22
N VAL A 142 -11.15 21.66 5.02
CA VAL A 142 -10.77 20.62 4.06
C VAL A 142 -11.62 19.45 4.46
N ALA A 143 -12.60 19.10 3.62
CA ALA A 143 -13.52 18.02 3.93
C ALA A 143 -12.64 16.83 4.25
N ASP A 144 -12.72 16.36 5.50
CA ASP A 144 -11.88 15.28 5.99
C ASP A 144 -12.31 14.01 5.25
N SER A 145 -11.73 13.82 4.06
CA SER A 145 -12.09 12.74 3.18
C SER A 145 -11.48 11.48 3.75
N VAL A 146 -12.30 10.72 4.48
CA VAL A 146 -11.98 9.37 4.96
C VAL A 146 -11.42 8.49 3.84
N GLY A 147 -11.81 8.76 2.58
CA GLY A 147 -11.29 8.06 1.41
C GLY A 147 -9.78 8.20 1.20
N GLU A 148 -9.15 9.30 1.64
CA GLU A 148 -7.70 9.50 1.51
C GLU A 148 -6.90 8.74 2.58
N GLN A 149 -7.57 8.14 3.56
CA GLN A 149 -6.91 7.28 4.54
C GLN A 149 -6.20 6.12 3.84
N ARG A 150 -4.89 6.03 4.07
CA ARG A 150 -4.09 4.89 3.60
C ARG A 150 -4.33 3.68 4.49
N ILE A 151 -4.25 2.52 3.86
CA ILE A 151 -4.34 1.22 4.54
C ILE A 151 -3.09 0.43 4.21
N TYR A 152 -2.54 -0.23 5.22
CA TYR A 152 -1.22 -0.88 5.17
C TYR A 152 -1.36 -2.37 5.51
N HIS A 153 -0.95 -3.25 4.60
CA HIS A 153 -0.88 -4.68 4.87
C HIS A 153 0.57 -5.14 4.88
N LEU A 154 0.99 -5.69 6.01
CA LEU A 154 2.33 -6.24 6.19
C LEU A 154 2.37 -7.69 5.72
N THR A 155 3.37 -8.04 4.91
CA THR A 155 3.66 -9.41 4.54
C THR A 155 5.16 -9.62 4.32
N HIS A 156 5.57 -10.84 3.99
CA HIS A 156 6.96 -11.18 3.67
C HIS A 156 7.16 -11.28 2.15
N ILE A 157 8.34 -10.92 1.63
CA ILE A 157 8.63 -10.95 0.18
C ILE A 157 8.35 -12.31 -0.46
N ARG A 158 8.65 -13.41 0.25
CA ARG A 158 8.39 -14.79 -0.20
C ARG A 158 6.91 -15.12 -0.42
N ASN A 159 5.99 -14.36 0.19
CA ASN A 159 4.56 -14.56 0.02
C ASN A 159 4.03 -13.90 -1.26
N LEU A 160 4.78 -12.96 -1.86
CA LEU A 160 4.30 -12.17 -3.00
C LEU A 160 3.97 -13.05 -4.21
N ALA A 161 4.78 -14.07 -4.51
CA ALA A 161 4.49 -14.96 -5.63
C ALA A 161 3.12 -15.65 -5.49
N GLY A 162 2.80 -16.15 -4.30
CA GLY A 162 1.50 -16.78 -4.02
C GLY A 162 0.33 -15.78 -4.07
N ILE A 163 0.53 -14.55 -3.59
CA ILE A 163 -0.48 -13.47 -3.68
C ILE A 163 -0.74 -13.09 -5.15
N LEU A 164 0.29 -13.08 -5.99
CA LEU A 164 0.13 -12.78 -7.42
C LEU A 164 -0.52 -13.93 -8.18
N GLU A 165 -0.25 -15.17 -7.79
CA GLU A 165 -0.89 -16.36 -8.38
C GLU A 165 -2.38 -16.44 -8.04
N SER A 166 -2.78 -16.11 -6.80
CA SER A 166 -4.20 -15.98 -6.43
C SER A 166 -4.86 -14.72 -6.99
N GLY A 167 -4.07 -13.71 -7.37
CA GLY A 167 -4.55 -12.39 -7.80
C GLY A 167 -5.11 -11.52 -6.66
N ALA A 168 -5.07 -12.01 -5.41
CA ALA A 168 -5.68 -11.35 -4.26
C ALA A 168 -5.03 -11.78 -2.94
N LEU A 169 -5.10 -10.90 -1.93
CA LEU A 169 -4.92 -11.30 -0.55
C LEU A 169 -6.19 -12.00 -0.06
N LEU A 170 -6.02 -13.09 0.67
CA LEU A 170 -7.13 -13.94 1.12
C LEU A 170 -7.28 -13.88 2.63
N ALA A 171 -8.51 -13.84 3.11
CA ALA A 171 -8.83 -13.96 4.53
C ALA A 171 -8.44 -15.35 5.06
N ASP A 172 -8.21 -15.48 6.36
CA ASP A 172 -7.70 -16.72 6.96
C ASP A 172 -8.68 -17.92 6.78
N THR A 173 -9.98 -17.65 6.78
CA THR A 173 -11.05 -18.64 6.52
C THR A 173 -11.46 -18.76 5.06
N SER A 174 -10.80 -18.06 4.13
CA SER A 174 -11.16 -18.13 2.71
C SER A 174 -11.02 -19.55 2.16
N GLU A 175 -11.98 -20.01 1.36
CA GLU A 175 -11.91 -21.32 0.69
C GLU A 175 -10.99 -21.29 -0.53
N ALA A 176 -10.59 -20.09 -0.99
CA ALA A 176 -9.71 -19.92 -2.15
C ALA A 176 -8.24 -20.27 -1.88
N TRP A 177 -7.87 -20.64 -0.65
CA TRP A 177 -6.52 -21.07 -0.31
C TRP A 177 -6.16 -22.39 -1.01
N THR A 178 -5.21 -22.35 -1.94
CA THR A 178 -4.57 -23.54 -2.50
C THR A 178 -3.37 -23.98 -1.67
N THR A 179 -2.62 -23.02 -1.11
CA THR A 179 -1.46 -23.24 -0.25
C THR A 179 -1.32 -22.06 0.72
N ARG A 180 -0.95 -22.33 1.97
CA ARG A 180 -0.73 -21.27 2.97
C ARG A 180 0.54 -20.45 2.67
N PRO A 181 0.66 -19.22 3.20
CA PRO A 181 1.83 -18.37 2.97
C PRO A 181 3.14 -19.08 3.31
N ALA A 182 4.20 -18.78 2.54
CA ALA A 182 5.53 -19.34 2.77
C ALA A 182 6.16 -18.87 4.10
N VAL A 183 5.80 -17.65 4.54
CA VAL A 183 6.10 -17.12 5.86
C VAL A 183 4.77 -16.63 6.44
N ASP A 184 4.21 -17.36 7.41
CA ASP A 184 3.00 -16.93 8.11
C ASP A 184 3.36 -15.77 9.05
N ILE A 185 2.63 -14.67 9.00
CA ILE A 185 2.88 -13.51 9.87
C ILE A 185 2.18 -13.71 11.22
N SER A 186 0.98 -14.31 11.19
CA SER A 186 0.15 -14.45 12.38
C SER A 186 0.44 -15.76 13.08
N SER A 187 0.53 -15.74 14.40
CA SER A 187 0.61 -16.96 15.20
C SER A 187 -0.68 -17.79 15.06
N ALA A 188 -0.55 -19.12 15.18
CA ALA A 188 -1.73 -20.00 15.17
C ALA A 188 -2.74 -19.65 16.28
N PRO A 189 -2.33 -19.39 17.55
CA PRO A 189 -3.27 -18.96 18.59
C PRO A 189 -4.01 -17.65 18.27
N ASN A 190 -3.35 -16.70 17.61
CA ASN A 190 -4.00 -15.47 17.19
C ASN A 190 -5.05 -15.73 16.10
N ARG A 191 -4.75 -16.62 15.14
CA ARG A 191 -5.73 -17.01 14.11
C ARG A 191 -6.92 -17.74 14.73
N ASP A 192 -6.70 -18.65 15.67
CA ASP A 192 -7.76 -19.35 16.39
C ASP A 192 -8.66 -18.37 17.16
N THR A 193 -8.07 -17.36 17.80
CA THR A 193 -8.83 -16.30 18.47
C THR A 193 -9.68 -15.52 17.47
N ARG A 194 -9.09 -15.07 16.36
CA ARG A 194 -9.81 -14.32 15.30
C ARG A 194 -10.93 -15.14 14.64
N ARG A 195 -10.83 -16.48 14.61
CA ARG A 195 -11.89 -17.36 14.12
C ARG A 195 -13.11 -17.42 15.04
N THR A 196 -12.96 -17.11 16.32
CA THR A 196 -14.05 -17.14 17.31
C THR A 196 -14.70 -15.77 17.56
N VAL A 197 -13.97 -14.67 17.32
CA VAL A 197 -14.49 -13.30 17.50
C VAL A 197 -15.41 -12.92 16.34
N LEU A 198 -16.66 -12.59 16.64
CA LEU A 198 -17.67 -12.13 15.66
C LEU A 198 -17.68 -10.61 15.51
N VAL A 199 -17.92 -10.11 14.29
CA VAL A 199 -17.84 -8.67 13.97
C VAL A 199 -19.03 -7.86 14.51
N ALA A 200 -20.25 -8.37 14.36
CA ALA A 200 -21.49 -7.63 14.66
C ALA A 200 -22.48 -8.43 15.52
N GLY A 201 -22.01 -9.51 16.17
CA GLY A 201 -22.81 -10.41 17.00
C GLY A 201 -23.13 -11.74 16.33
N ASP A 202 -24.06 -12.49 16.92
CA ASP A 202 -24.42 -13.85 16.48
C ASP A 202 -24.87 -13.89 15.02
N GLY A 203 -24.31 -14.84 14.26
CA GLY A 203 -24.58 -14.99 12.83
C GLY A 203 -23.78 -14.06 11.90
N SER A 204 -23.00 -13.11 12.44
CA SER A 204 -22.06 -12.33 11.63
C SER A 204 -20.78 -13.12 11.32
N ALA A 205 -20.05 -12.71 10.27
CA ALA A 205 -18.75 -13.28 9.97
C ALA A 205 -17.77 -13.06 11.13
N SER A 206 -16.90 -14.05 11.36
CA SER A 206 -15.79 -13.88 12.30
C SER A 206 -14.72 -12.95 11.74
N VAL A 207 -13.89 -12.40 12.61
CA VAL A 207 -12.76 -11.53 12.23
C VAL A 207 -11.79 -12.25 11.28
N ALA A 208 -11.65 -13.58 11.38
CA ALA A 208 -10.84 -14.38 10.47
C ALA A 208 -11.40 -14.46 9.03
N GLY A 209 -12.67 -14.09 8.84
CA GLY A 209 -13.31 -13.91 7.53
C GLY A 209 -12.87 -12.64 6.79
N TYR A 210 -11.93 -11.87 7.34
CA TYR A 210 -11.47 -10.62 6.77
C TYR A 210 -9.95 -10.58 6.59
N VAL A 211 -9.51 -9.88 5.54
CA VAL A 211 -8.12 -9.50 5.31
C VAL A 211 -7.79 -8.27 6.17
N PRO A 212 -6.82 -8.35 7.09
CA PRO A 212 -6.46 -7.24 7.95
C PRO A 212 -5.55 -6.22 7.28
N PHE A 213 -5.84 -4.94 7.46
CA PHE A 213 -4.98 -3.81 7.14
C PHE A 213 -4.86 -2.91 8.37
N PHE A 214 -3.72 -2.24 8.54
CA PHE A 214 -3.54 -1.21 9.55
C PHE A 214 -3.80 0.18 8.97
N LEU A 215 -4.10 1.13 9.86
CA LEU A 215 -4.32 2.54 9.49
C LEU A 215 -3.05 3.40 9.59
N SER A 216 -1.96 2.83 10.11
CA SER A 216 -0.66 3.49 10.24
C SER A 216 0.45 2.55 9.75
N PRO A 217 1.50 3.07 9.08
CA PRO A 217 2.66 2.26 8.73
C PRO A 217 3.51 1.88 9.96
N ASN A 218 3.30 2.56 11.09
CA ASN A 218 3.96 2.30 12.37
C ASN A 218 3.01 1.55 13.33
N ALA A 219 2.19 0.65 12.80
CA ALA A 219 1.22 -0.08 13.61
C ALA A 219 1.90 -0.86 14.75
N ARG A 220 1.29 -0.91 15.94
CA ARG A 220 1.90 -1.54 17.13
C ARG A 220 2.27 -3.00 16.94
N LEU A 221 1.58 -3.74 16.07
CA LEU A 221 1.95 -5.12 15.76
C LEU A 221 3.37 -5.19 15.16
N TRP A 222 3.75 -4.18 14.39
CA TRP A 222 5.04 -4.08 13.73
C TRP A 222 6.20 -3.81 14.72
N ASP A 223 5.93 -3.13 15.85
CA ASP A 223 6.92 -2.86 16.89
C ASP A 223 7.58 -4.16 17.41
N GLY A 224 6.84 -5.27 17.50
CA GLY A 224 7.38 -6.57 17.91
C GLY A 224 8.43 -7.13 16.96
N LEU A 225 8.24 -6.95 15.64
CA LEU A 225 9.21 -7.37 14.63
C LEU A 225 10.42 -6.43 14.58
N LEU A 226 10.19 -5.12 14.70
CA LEU A 226 11.26 -4.12 14.65
C LEU A 226 12.19 -4.14 15.86
N THR A 227 11.64 -4.40 17.05
CA THR A 227 12.41 -4.40 18.31
C THR A 227 12.91 -5.78 18.71
N GLY A 228 12.44 -6.84 18.05
CA GLY A 228 12.65 -8.22 18.47
C GLY A 228 11.89 -8.60 19.75
N THR A 229 10.99 -7.74 20.24
CA THR A 229 10.12 -8.05 21.37
C THR A 229 9.09 -9.09 20.95
N ALA A 230 9.00 -10.19 21.69
CA ALA A 230 8.00 -11.23 21.41
C ALA A 230 6.58 -10.65 21.55
N ASP A 231 5.82 -10.66 20.45
CA ASP A 231 4.38 -10.36 20.45
C ASP A 231 3.62 -11.68 20.22
N PRO A 232 2.69 -12.07 21.11
CA PRO A 232 1.97 -13.34 20.99
C PRO A 232 1.15 -13.47 19.70
N ARG A 233 0.89 -12.36 19.00
CA ARG A 233 0.14 -12.34 17.74
C ARG A 233 0.99 -12.71 16.53
N LEU A 234 2.31 -12.61 16.65
CA LEU A 234 3.25 -12.91 15.59
C LEU A 234 3.72 -14.37 15.65
N SER A 235 3.88 -14.97 14.48
CA SER A 235 4.37 -16.35 14.38
C SER A 235 5.87 -16.43 14.72
N ALA A 236 6.35 -17.65 15.00
CA ALA A 236 7.78 -17.90 15.14
C ALA A 236 8.53 -17.60 13.83
N ASP A 237 7.96 -17.99 12.68
CA ASP A 237 8.56 -17.75 11.36
C ASP A 237 8.79 -16.26 11.11
N ALA A 238 7.80 -15.42 11.47
CA ALA A 238 7.90 -13.96 11.37
C ALA A 238 9.03 -13.41 12.26
N HIS A 239 9.16 -13.91 13.49
CA HIS A 239 10.24 -13.48 14.39
C HIS A 239 11.64 -13.95 13.93
N THR A 240 11.74 -15.04 13.17
CA THR A 240 13.01 -15.53 12.63
C THR A 240 13.38 -14.92 11.28
N ALA A 241 12.46 -14.22 10.63
CA ALA A 241 12.70 -13.58 9.34
C ALA A 241 13.51 -12.29 9.50
N GLU A 242 14.27 -11.95 8.46
CA GLU A 242 15.02 -10.70 8.42
C GLU A 242 14.06 -9.51 8.28
N ILE A 243 14.24 -8.47 9.10
CA ILE A 243 13.35 -7.29 9.12
C ILE A 243 13.21 -6.65 7.73
N PHE A 244 14.28 -6.69 6.93
CA PHE A 244 14.28 -6.08 5.61
C PHE A 244 13.56 -6.92 4.53
N ASP A 245 13.25 -8.19 4.80
CA ASP A 245 12.52 -9.06 3.87
C ASP A 245 11.00 -8.86 3.96
N PHE A 246 10.53 -8.12 4.96
CA PHE A 246 9.15 -7.68 5.03
C PHE A 246 8.85 -6.59 4.01
N VAL A 247 7.61 -6.59 3.52
CA VAL A 247 7.09 -5.63 2.55
C VAL A 247 5.73 -5.13 3.03
N ILE A 248 5.47 -3.84 2.82
CA ILE A 248 4.21 -3.21 3.20
C ILE A 248 3.43 -2.87 1.93
N LEU A 249 2.28 -3.51 1.73
CA LEU A 249 1.35 -3.21 0.65
C LEU A 249 0.45 -2.05 1.06
N VAL A 250 0.33 -1.05 0.19
CA VAL A 250 -0.39 0.20 0.49
C VAL A 250 -1.53 0.40 -0.49
N SER A 251 -2.70 0.68 0.04
CA SER A 251 -3.87 1.16 -0.71
C SER A 251 -4.56 2.30 0.03
N THR A 252 -5.75 2.69 -0.41
CA THR A 252 -6.57 3.71 0.25
C THR A 252 -8.00 3.22 0.45
N VAL A 253 -8.68 3.78 1.44
CA VAL A 253 -10.10 3.54 1.67
C VAL A 253 -10.92 3.90 0.44
N LYS A 254 -10.54 4.96 -0.29
CA LYS A 254 -11.17 5.33 -1.56
C LYS A 254 -11.05 4.22 -2.61
N LYS A 255 -9.86 3.65 -2.84
CA LYS A 255 -9.66 2.57 -3.82
C LYS A 255 -10.52 1.35 -3.52
N LEU A 256 -10.60 0.99 -2.24
CA LEU A 256 -11.45 -0.09 -1.77
C LEU A 256 -12.94 0.20 -2.03
N ARG A 257 -13.42 1.40 -1.69
CA ARG A 257 -14.83 1.80 -1.92
C ARG A 257 -15.19 1.84 -3.39
N ASP A 258 -14.33 2.42 -4.22
CA ASP A 258 -14.57 2.50 -5.67
C ASP A 258 -14.69 1.08 -6.26
N ALA A 259 -13.90 0.12 -5.76
CA ALA A 259 -13.99 -1.29 -6.16
C ALA A 259 -15.27 -1.98 -5.67
N HIS A 260 -15.69 -1.75 -4.42
CA HIS A 260 -16.95 -2.29 -3.90
C HIS A 260 -18.17 -1.75 -4.63
N VAL A 261 -18.18 -0.47 -4.99
CA VAL A 261 -19.26 0.11 -5.80
C VAL A 261 -19.30 -0.53 -7.18
N ALA A 262 -18.14 -0.78 -7.80
CA ALA A 262 -18.09 -1.47 -9.09
C ALA A 262 -18.59 -2.92 -9.00
N ALA A 263 -18.29 -3.63 -7.91
CA ALA A 263 -18.73 -5.01 -7.69
C ALA A 263 -20.22 -5.13 -7.31
N ALA A 264 -20.76 -4.20 -6.51
CA ALA A 264 -22.16 -4.22 -6.07
C ALA A 264 -23.16 -3.93 -7.21
N VAL A 265 -22.70 -3.41 -8.35
CA VAL A 265 -23.53 -3.26 -9.56
C VAL A 265 -23.72 -4.62 -10.26
N GLU A 266 -22.89 -5.61 -9.96
CA GLU A 266 -22.85 -6.90 -10.65
C GLU A 266 -23.55 -8.04 -9.85
N GLU A 267 -23.67 -7.95 -8.51
CA GLU A 267 -24.39 -8.96 -7.69
C GLU A 267 -25.11 -8.36 -6.45
N GLU A 268 -26.32 -8.86 -6.14
CA GLU A 268 -26.93 -8.73 -4.81
C GLU A 268 -26.27 -9.73 -3.83
N ALA A 269 -25.09 -9.37 -3.32
CA ALA A 269 -24.38 -10.20 -2.36
C ALA A 269 -24.95 -10.06 -0.93
N GLU A 270 -24.95 -11.18 -0.21
CA GLU A 270 -25.50 -11.39 1.14
C GLU A 270 -24.86 -10.48 2.20
N ALA A 271 -25.53 -10.33 3.35
CA ALA A 271 -25.36 -9.27 4.37
C ALA A 271 -24.04 -9.27 5.18
N VAL A 272 -22.91 -9.67 4.60
CA VAL A 272 -21.58 -9.50 5.20
C VAL A 272 -21.15 -8.05 5.04
N ALA A 273 -20.70 -7.43 6.14
CA ALA A 273 -20.14 -6.08 6.07
C ALA A 273 -18.87 -6.11 5.19
N ALA A 274 -18.93 -5.54 3.98
CA ALA A 274 -17.79 -5.55 3.06
C ALA A 274 -16.50 -4.94 3.66
N VAL A 275 -16.67 -3.98 4.58
CA VAL A 275 -15.58 -3.34 5.32
C VAL A 275 -15.97 -3.19 6.79
N VAL A 276 -15.03 -3.49 7.67
CA VAL A 276 -15.15 -3.30 9.11
C VAL A 276 -13.95 -2.51 9.61
N VAL A 277 -14.14 -1.61 10.57
CA VAL A 277 -13.06 -0.83 11.19
C VAL A 277 -13.05 -1.08 12.68
N THR A 278 -11.86 -1.21 13.27
CA THR A 278 -11.66 -1.35 14.70
C THR A 278 -10.80 -0.21 15.25
N ASP A 279 -10.94 0.15 16.52
CA ASP A 279 -10.06 1.13 17.19
C ASP A 279 -8.92 0.49 17.99
N GLY A 280 -8.66 -0.79 17.73
CA GLY A 280 -7.66 -1.62 18.37
C GLY A 280 -7.54 -2.96 17.68
N ASP A 281 -6.88 -3.90 18.33
CA ASP A 281 -6.76 -5.27 17.85
C ASP A 281 -8.15 -5.89 17.70
N ALA A 282 -8.49 -6.37 16.50
CA ALA A 282 -9.80 -6.93 16.22
C ALA A 282 -10.11 -8.21 17.02
N ALA A 283 -9.09 -8.89 17.56
CA ALA A 283 -9.27 -10.01 18.49
C ALA A 283 -9.46 -9.56 19.95
N GLY A 284 -9.30 -8.27 20.26
CA GLY A 284 -9.35 -7.71 21.61
C GLY A 284 -10.77 -7.57 22.15
N THR A 285 -10.98 -8.00 23.40
CA THR A 285 -12.30 -7.99 24.06
C THR A 285 -12.91 -6.58 24.23
N LEU A 286 -12.06 -5.56 24.39
CA LEU A 286 -12.50 -4.18 24.60
C LEU A 286 -12.52 -3.34 23.31
N THR A 287 -12.15 -3.96 22.18
CA THR A 287 -12.04 -3.27 20.90
C THR A 287 -13.42 -2.90 20.39
N ARG A 288 -13.59 -1.62 20.02
CA ARG A 288 -14.82 -1.18 19.38
C ARG A 288 -14.77 -1.53 17.90
N ILE A 289 -15.83 -2.15 17.41
CA ILE A 289 -16.00 -2.52 16.02
C ILE A 289 -17.08 -1.63 15.37
N GLY A 290 -16.74 -0.98 14.26
CA GLY A 290 -17.68 -0.37 13.35
C GLY A 290 -17.92 -1.32 12.18
N ALA A 291 -19.12 -1.88 12.05
CA ALA A 291 -19.48 -2.87 11.03
C ALA A 291 -20.49 -2.35 10.00
N THR A 292 -20.97 -1.12 10.15
CA THR A 292 -21.82 -0.44 9.15
C THR A 292 -21.03 0.68 8.46
N PRO A 293 -21.41 1.10 7.24
CA PRO A 293 -20.72 2.19 6.55
C PRO A 293 -20.59 3.48 7.39
N GLU A 294 -21.65 3.86 8.11
CA GLU A 294 -21.69 5.08 8.92
C GLU A 294 -20.81 4.95 10.18
N SER A 295 -20.84 3.78 10.83
CA SER A 295 -20.02 3.52 12.01
C SER A 295 -18.55 3.42 11.64
N CYS A 296 -18.21 2.80 10.50
CA CYS A 296 -16.87 2.81 9.92
C CYS A 296 -16.38 4.24 9.66
N ASP A 297 -17.16 5.07 8.97
CA ASP A 297 -16.80 6.45 8.67
C ASP A 297 -16.61 7.28 9.93
N SER A 298 -17.48 7.11 10.92
CA SER A 298 -17.37 7.79 12.21
C SER A 298 -16.09 7.40 12.94
N LEU A 299 -15.77 6.10 12.95
CA LEU A 299 -14.58 5.56 13.59
C LEU A 299 -13.30 6.04 12.90
N LEU A 300 -13.26 6.00 11.58
CA LEU A 300 -12.12 6.49 10.79
C LEU A 300 -11.90 7.99 10.99
N ARG A 301 -12.96 8.82 11.01
CA ARG A 301 -12.86 10.24 11.33
C ARG A 301 -12.27 10.48 12.72
N ARG A 302 -12.72 9.71 13.72
CA ARG A 302 -12.21 9.81 15.09
C ARG A 302 -10.74 9.44 15.18
N LEU A 303 -10.33 8.32 14.57
CA LEU A 303 -8.95 7.84 14.60
C LEU A 303 -8.01 8.82 13.89
N ARG A 304 -8.44 9.41 12.77
CA ARG A 304 -7.64 10.36 11.98
C ARG A 304 -7.50 11.74 12.60
N ALA A 305 -8.39 12.09 13.55
CA ALA A 305 -8.30 13.35 14.27
C ALA A 305 -7.04 13.42 15.15
N ASP A 306 -6.46 12.28 15.54
CA ASP A 306 -5.22 12.16 16.30
C ASP A 306 -4.37 11.01 15.76
N ALA A 307 -3.56 11.30 14.74
CA ALA A 307 -2.75 10.33 14.01
C ALA A 307 -1.63 9.69 14.85
N GLU A 308 -1.27 10.30 15.98
CA GLU A 308 -0.26 9.79 16.92
C GLU A 308 -0.89 9.03 18.09
N SER A 309 -2.23 9.01 18.17
CA SER A 309 -2.93 8.29 19.23
C SER A 309 -2.62 6.79 19.18
N ASP A 310 -2.50 6.19 20.36
CA ASP A 310 -2.26 4.75 20.47
C ASP A 310 -3.40 3.91 19.86
N ALA A 311 -4.60 4.50 19.73
CA ALA A 311 -5.75 3.88 19.08
C ALA A 311 -5.53 3.69 17.57
N ILE A 312 -5.07 4.70 16.82
CA ILE A 312 -4.84 4.54 15.37
C ILE A 312 -3.67 3.61 15.07
N LEU A 313 -2.68 3.53 15.98
CA LEU A 313 -1.55 2.59 15.86
C LEU A 313 -1.96 1.14 16.10
N ARG A 314 -3.09 0.87 16.78
CA ARG A 314 -3.65 -0.48 16.94
C ARG A 314 -4.85 -0.77 16.05
N ALA A 315 -5.45 0.26 15.46
CA ALA A 315 -6.64 0.14 14.65
C ALA A 315 -6.40 -0.69 13.39
N GLU A 316 -7.38 -1.54 13.09
CA GLU A 316 -7.43 -2.33 11.88
C GLU A 316 -8.60 -1.89 10.99
N LEU A 317 -8.39 -1.99 9.68
CA LEU A 317 -9.44 -2.01 8.68
C LEU A 317 -9.45 -3.41 8.08
N LEU A 318 -10.62 -4.03 8.12
CA LEU A 318 -10.84 -5.42 7.76
C LEU A 318 -11.67 -5.47 6.49
N VAL A 319 -11.18 -6.15 5.46
CA VAL A 319 -11.86 -6.32 4.16
C VAL A 319 -12.41 -7.73 4.05
N ALA A 320 -13.70 -7.89 3.75
CA ALA A 320 -14.35 -9.19 3.73
C ALA A 320 -13.74 -10.12 2.67
N GLU A 321 -13.42 -11.36 3.07
CA GLU A 321 -12.99 -12.51 2.27
C GLU A 321 -11.71 -12.37 1.44
N THR A 322 -11.61 -11.35 0.59
CA THR A 322 -10.55 -11.17 -0.39
C THR A 322 -10.30 -9.69 -0.67
N PHE A 323 -9.03 -9.35 -0.86
CA PHE A 323 -8.60 -8.03 -1.33
C PHE A 323 -7.85 -8.18 -2.66
N PRO A 324 -8.41 -7.75 -3.80
CA PRO A 324 -7.74 -7.86 -5.10
C PRO A 324 -6.40 -7.13 -5.12
N PHE A 325 -5.36 -7.80 -5.63
CA PHE A 325 -4.02 -7.23 -5.68
C PHE A 325 -3.93 -5.97 -6.56
N ASP A 326 -4.82 -5.86 -7.56
CA ASP A 326 -4.93 -4.70 -8.45
C ASP A 326 -5.26 -3.39 -7.73
N LEU A 327 -5.79 -3.47 -6.50
CA LEU A 327 -6.06 -2.30 -5.66
C LEU A 327 -4.83 -1.79 -4.90
N VAL A 328 -3.74 -2.55 -4.88
CA VAL A 328 -2.47 -2.09 -4.28
C VAL A 328 -1.91 -0.95 -5.13
N THR A 329 -1.59 0.17 -4.50
CA THR A 329 -1.07 1.37 -5.18
C THR A 329 0.45 1.50 -5.04
N LEU A 330 0.99 1.04 -3.90
CA LEU A 330 2.40 1.13 -3.58
C LEU A 330 2.84 -0.09 -2.77
N VAL A 331 4.09 -0.52 -2.99
CA VAL A 331 4.79 -1.52 -2.17
C VAL A 331 5.99 -0.85 -1.52
N GLY A 332 5.94 -0.72 -0.20
CA GLY A 332 7.03 -0.20 0.63
C GLY A 332 8.03 -1.29 0.95
N VAL A 333 9.31 -0.98 0.78
CA VAL A 333 10.43 -1.89 1.08
C VAL A 333 11.55 -1.16 1.81
N ALA A 334 12.38 -1.90 2.54
CA ALA A 334 13.43 -1.32 3.37
C ALA A 334 14.60 -0.72 2.58
N ASN A 335 15.01 -1.36 1.48
CA ASN A 335 16.23 -1.01 0.75
C ASN A 335 16.14 -1.32 -0.76
N ASP A 336 17.13 -0.84 -1.51
CA ASP A 336 17.18 -0.99 -2.97
C ASP A 336 17.28 -2.46 -3.42
N LYS A 337 17.97 -3.32 -2.66
CA LYS A 337 18.10 -4.76 -2.98
C LYS A 337 16.72 -5.42 -2.99
N VAL A 338 15.96 -5.23 -1.93
CA VAL A 338 14.60 -5.78 -1.78
C VAL A 338 13.67 -5.16 -2.82
N ARG A 339 13.81 -3.86 -3.13
CA ARG A 339 13.05 -3.24 -4.22
C ARG A 339 13.25 -3.98 -5.54
N ASP A 340 14.49 -4.25 -5.91
CA ASP A 340 14.80 -4.84 -7.21
C ASP A 340 14.32 -6.29 -7.28
N GLU A 341 14.37 -7.02 -6.16
CA GLU A 341 13.76 -8.36 -6.03
C GLU A 341 12.23 -8.32 -6.18
N VAL A 342 11.55 -7.42 -5.46
CA VAL A 342 10.09 -7.23 -5.58
C VAL A 342 9.71 -6.85 -7.02
N ARG A 343 10.48 -5.97 -7.67
CA ARG A 343 10.24 -5.62 -9.08
C ARG A 343 10.43 -6.80 -10.01
N GLY A 344 11.37 -7.70 -9.71
CA GLY A 344 11.55 -8.97 -10.40
C GLY A 344 10.33 -9.89 -10.27
N ILE A 345 9.77 -10.00 -9.06
CA ILE A 345 8.55 -10.80 -8.80
C ILE A 345 7.34 -10.21 -9.55
N LEU A 346 7.12 -8.90 -9.40
CA LEU A 346 6.09 -8.14 -10.12
C LEU A 346 6.32 -8.10 -11.64
N ALA A 347 7.48 -8.56 -12.13
CA ALA A 347 7.78 -8.56 -13.55
C ALA A 347 6.87 -9.52 -14.34
N THR A 348 6.16 -10.41 -13.66
CA THR A 348 5.27 -11.43 -14.23
C THR A 348 3.78 -11.07 -14.08
N SER A 349 3.43 -10.09 -13.24
CA SER A 349 2.04 -9.73 -12.97
C SER A 349 1.48 -8.75 -14.01
N ALA A 350 0.15 -8.77 -14.18
CA ALA A 350 -0.56 -7.80 -15.01
C ALA A 350 -0.52 -6.40 -14.37
N HIS A 351 -0.85 -6.31 -13.08
CA HIS A 351 -0.74 -5.08 -12.30
C HIS A 351 0.62 -4.93 -11.64
N ARG A 352 1.20 -3.74 -11.74
CA ARG A 352 2.56 -3.44 -11.25
C ARG A 352 2.53 -2.18 -10.40
N PRO A 353 2.19 -2.31 -9.11
CA PRO A 353 2.19 -1.17 -8.19
C PRO A 353 3.59 -0.56 -8.10
N LYS A 354 3.64 0.71 -7.68
CA LYS A 354 4.90 1.42 -7.52
C LYS A 354 5.68 0.81 -6.34
N VAL A 355 6.92 0.40 -6.56
CA VAL A 355 7.79 -0.07 -5.47
C VAL A 355 8.67 1.09 -4.99
N ALA A 356 8.54 1.44 -3.71
CA ALA A 356 9.24 2.57 -3.10
C ALA A 356 10.08 2.10 -1.91
N VAL A 357 11.34 2.57 -1.87
CA VAL A 357 12.25 2.32 -0.74
C VAL A 357 11.97 3.37 0.32
N TYR A 358 11.60 2.93 1.53
CA TYR A 358 11.38 3.81 2.67
C TYR A 358 11.93 3.19 3.96
N PRO A 359 13.23 3.38 4.23
CA PRO A 359 13.87 2.80 5.40
C PRO A 359 13.18 3.10 6.73
N PRO A 360 12.63 4.32 7.00
CA PRO A 360 12.03 4.61 8.30
C PRO A 360 10.88 3.70 8.72
N TRP A 361 10.14 3.10 7.78
CA TRP A 361 9.12 2.09 8.14
C TRP A 361 9.74 0.79 8.67
N PHE A 362 11.03 0.53 8.44
CA PHE A 362 11.71 -0.72 8.78
C PHE A 362 12.74 -0.53 9.89
N HIS A 363 12.63 0.57 10.64
CA HIS A 363 13.42 0.83 11.83
C HIS A 363 12.47 1.04 13.01
N ALA A 364 12.82 0.50 14.17
CA ALA A 364 12.12 0.83 15.40
C ALA A 364 12.13 2.36 15.58
N ALA A 365 10.96 2.95 15.85
CA ALA A 365 10.92 4.34 16.26
C ALA A 365 11.82 4.49 17.49
N GLU A 366 12.82 5.37 17.43
CA GLU A 366 13.57 5.73 18.63
C GLU A 366 12.54 6.20 19.66
N ALA A 367 12.46 5.51 20.80
CA ALA A 367 11.66 5.97 21.91
C ALA A 367 12.18 7.38 22.21
N ALA A 368 11.35 8.40 21.94
CA ALA A 368 11.63 9.77 22.31
C ALA A 368 11.94 9.74 23.80
N THR A 369 13.23 9.77 24.13
CA THR A 369 13.69 9.75 25.50
C THR A 369 13.34 11.13 26.03
N ALA A 370 12.16 11.24 26.64
CA ALA A 370 11.78 12.40 27.39
C ALA A 370 12.77 12.50 28.55
N LEU A 371 13.78 13.37 28.38
CA LEU A 371 14.66 13.84 29.44
C LEU A 371 14.00 14.97 30.20
#